data_AF-A0A2S1LQK2-F1
#
_entry.id   AF-A0A2S1LQK2-F1
#
_cell.length_a   1.000
_cell.length_b   1.000
_cell.length_c   1.000
_cell.angle_alpha   90.00
_cell.angle_beta   90.00
_cell.angle_gamma   90.00
#
_symmetry.space_group_name_H-M   'P 1'
#
loop_
_entity.id
_entity.type
_entity.pdbx_description
1 polymer ?
#
loop_
_entity_poly.entity_id
_entity_poly.type
_entity_poly.pdbx_seq_one_letter_code
_entity_poly.pdbx_strand_id
1 'polypeptide(L)'
;MRIIIACEESQEVCKAFRAKGHEAFSCDIQECSGGHPEWHLKGSVWDFIGMGWDMMICFPPCTYLTAAANRHFINNPDRWN
;
A
#
# COMPACT_ATOMS: atom_id res chain seq x y z
N MET A 1 0.19 9.66 16.07
CA MET A 1 0.63 8.31 15.66
C MET A 1 1.27 8.41 14.30
N ARG A 2 2.38 7.70 14.11
CA ARG A 2 3.07 7.50 12.84
C ARG A 2 2.50 6.26 12.17
N ILE A 3 1.95 6.44 10.98
CA ILE A 3 1.21 5.39 10.27
C ILE A 3 1.82 5.21 8.88
N ILE A 4 2.14 3.98 8.53
CA ILE A 4 2.51 3.62 7.16
C ILE A 4 1.34 2.90 6.48
N ILE A 5 0.96 3.41 5.31
CA ILE A 5 -0.07 2.83 4.46
C ILE A 5 0.65 2.18 3.27
N ALA A 6 0.83 0.87 3.34
CA ALA A 6 1.58 0.09 2.36
C ALA A 6 0.71 -0.32 1.16
N CYS A 7 1.35 -0.37 -0.01
CA CYS A 7 0.70 -0.58 -1.31
C CYS A 7 -0.37 0.48 -1.62
N GLU A 8 -0.07 1.74 -1.30
CA GLU A 8 -0.97 2.88 -1.57
C GLU A 8 -0.23 3.98 -2.33
N GLU A 9 -0.52 4.10 -3.63
CA GLU A 9 -0.07 5.23 -4.44
C GLU A 9 -1.04 6.43 -4.38
N SER A 10 -2.35 6.16 -4.23
CA SER A 10 -3.43 7.15 -4.38
C SER A 10 -3.59 8.10 -3.20
N GLN A 11 -3.04 7.72 -2.04
CA GLN A 11 -3.07 8.48 -0.79
C GLN A 11 -4.47 8.71 -0.20
N GLU A 12 -5.52 8.02 -0.62
CA GLU A 12 -6.87 8.23 -0.09
C GLU A 12 -6.95 7.97 1.42
N VAL A 13 -6.36 6.88 1.89
CA VAL A 13 -6.31 6.52 3.31
C VAL A 13 -5.28 7.36 4.04
N CYS A 14 -4.11 7.61 3.43
CA CYS A 14 -3.11 8.53 3.98
C CYS A 14 -3.71 9.92 4.28
N LYS A 15 -4.41 10.54 3.31
CA LYS A 15 -5.10 11.82 3.46
C LYS A 15 -6.16 11.77 4.57
N ALA A 16 -6.94 10.69 4.65
CA ALA A 16 -7.94 10.53 5.71
C ALA A 16 -7.32 10.49 7.12
N PHE A 17 -6.18 9.82 7.29
CA PHE A 17 -5.45 9.82 8.57
C PHE A 17 -4.80 11.18 8.87
N ARG A 18 -4.24 11.86 7.86
CA ARG A 18 -3.69 13.21 8.03
C ARG A 18 -4.76 14.23 8.42
N ALA A 19 -5.96 14.15 7.84
CA ALA A 19 -7.10 14.99 8.23
C ALA A 19 -7.52 14.81 9.70
N LYS A 20 -7.16 13.69 10.32
CA LYS A 20 -7.37 13.39 11.75
C LYS A 20 -6.16 13.76 12.63
N GLY A 21 -5.13 14.38 12.08
CA GLY A 21 -3.93 14.81 12.82
C GLY A 21 -2.90 13.71 13.04
N HIS A 22 -2.92 12.63 12.26
CA HIS A 22 -1.90 11.59 12.31
C HIS A 22 -0.77 11.88 11.31
N GLU A 23 0.44 11.44 11.65
CA GLU A 23 1.60 11.50 10.76
C GLU A 23 1.58 10.27 9.86
N ALA A 24 0.82 10.34 8.77
CA ALA A 24 0.61 9.22 7.85
C ALA A 24 1.47 9.35 6.60
N PHE A 25 2.05 8.23 6.14
CA PHE A 25 2.79 8.15 4.88
C PHE A 25 2.21 7.03 4.03
N SER A 26 2.01 7.31 2.75
CA SER A 26 1.70 6.29 1.76
C SER A 26 3.00 5.66 1.27
N CYS A 27 2.99 4.37 0.94
CA CYS A 27 4.16 3.64 0.46
C CYS A 27 3.75 2.71 -0.67
N ASP A 28 4.35 2.89 -1.85
CA ASP A 28 4.11 2.04 -3.02
C ASP A 28 5.34 2.04 -3.92
N ILE A 29 5.46 1.03 -4.77
CA ILE A 29 6.49 0.97 -5.82
C ILE A 29 6.16 1.89 -7.00
N GLN A 30 4.87 2.19 -7.19
CA GLN A 30 4.36 3.08 -8.22
C GLN A 30 4.60 4.55 -7.86
N GLU A 31 4.45 5.43 -8.84
CA GLU A 31 4.47 6.88 -8.59
C GLU A 31 3.21 7.31 -7.83
N CYS A 32 3.37 8.31 -6.95
CA CYS A 32 2.25 8.93 -6.26
C CYS A 32 1.26 9.60 -7.24
N SER A 33 -0.02 9.24 -7.18
CA SER A 33 -1.10 10.00 -7.84
C SER A 33 -1.91 10.88 -6.88
N GLY A 34 -1.72 10.73 -5.57
CA GLY A 34 -2.52 11.40 -4.53
C GLY A 34 -2.25 12.90 -4.32
N GLY A 35 -1.28 13.47 -5.01
CA GLY A 35 -0.97 14.91 -5.01
C GLY A 35 -0.01 15.39 -3.92
N HIS A 36 0.43 14.50 -3.02
CA HIS A 36 1.36 14.81 -1.94
C HIS A 36 2.63 13.93 -1.99
N PRO A 37 3.56 14.17 -2.94
CA PRO A 37 4.79 13.39 -3.06
C PRO A 37 5.65 13.43 -1.79
N GLU A 38 5.53 14.47 -0.99
CA GLU A 38 6.23 14.62 0.30
C GLU A 38 5.71 13.66 1.39
N TRP A 39 4.56 13.02 1.17
CA TRP A 39 4.00 11.98 2.05
C TRP A 39 4.11 10.58 1.45
N HIS A 40 4.85 10.44 0.35
CA HIS A 40 4.96 9.20 -0.40
C HIS A 40 6.35 8.58 -0.30
N LEU A 41 6.43 7.42 0.35
CA LEU A 41 7.62 6.58 0.42
C LEU A 41 7.64 5.65 -0.77
N LYS A 42 8.25 6.11 -1.88
CA LYS A 42 8.33 5.32 -3.10
C LYS A 42 9.35 4.19 -2.97
N GLY A 43 8.88 2.95 -3.05
CA GLY A 43 9.71 1.75 -2.95
C GLY A 43 8.97 0.58 -2.30
N SER A 44 9.74 -0.47 -1.98
CA SER A 44 9.20 -1.63 -1.29
C SER A 44 8.90 -1.29 0.17
N VAL A 45 7.74 -1.73 0.70
CA VAL A 45 7.42 -1.52 2.13
C VAL A 45 8.50 -2.09 3.06
N TRP A 46 9.19 -3.14 2.62
CA TRP A 46 10.28 -3.76 3.37
C TRP A 46 11.45 -2.82 3.66
N ASP A 47 11.67 -1.83 2.80
CA ASP A 47 12.74 -0.84 2.97
C ASP A 47 12.40 0.19 4.07
N PHE A 48 11.11 0.37 4.36
CA PHE A 48 10.62 1.43 5.25
C PHE A 48 9.97 0.91 6.54
N ILE A 49 9.64 -0.38 6.62
CA ILE A 49 8.88 -0.96 7.76
C ILE A 49 9.58 -0.77 9.12
N GLY A 50 10.92 -0.65 9.12
CA GLY A 50 11.74 -0.46 10.32
C GLY A 50 11.80 0.97 10.87
N MET A 51 11.10 1.94 10.26
CA MET A 51 11.22 3.36 10.62
C MET A 51 10.45 3.77 11.89
N GLY A 52 9.99 2.82 12.72
CA GLY A 52 9.32 3.10 14.00
C GLY A 52 7.88 3.58 13.86
N TRP A 53 7.06 2.82 13.14
CA TRP A 53 5.63 3.08 12.95
C TRP A 53 4.81 2.59 14.15
N ASP A 54 3.76 3.33 14.51
CA ASP A 54 2.79 2.91 15.53
C ASP A 54 1.74 1.94 14.94
N MET A 55 1.49 2.05 13.63
CA MET A 55 0.49 1.26 12.91
C MET A 55 0.88 1.10 11.44
N MET A 56 0.53 -0.06 10.87
CA MET A 56 0.62 -0.34 9.44
C MET A 56 -0.73 -0.81 8.91
N ILE A 57 -1.12 -0.31 7.74
CA ILE A 57 -2.28 -0.76 6.97
C ILE A 57 -1.78 -1.13 5.57
N CYS A 58 -2.15 -2.31 5.05
CA CYS A 58 -1.63 -2.80 3.78
C CYS A 58 -2.76 -3.08 2.78
N PHE A 59 -2.58 -2.59 1.55
CA PHE A 59 -3.48 -2.81 0.42
C PHE A 59 -2.79 -3.60 -0.70
N PRO A 60 -2.29 -4.83 -0.44
CA PRO A 60 -1.59 -5.59 -1.45
C PRO A 60 -2.51 -5.87 -2.65
N PRO A 61 -1.94 -6.14 -3.85
CA PRO A 61 -2.71 -6.36 -5.05
C PRO A 61 -3.83 -7.39 -4.85
N CYS A 62 -5.08 -6.97 -5.06
CA CYS A 62 -6.25 -7.81 -4.80
C CYS A 62 -6.31 -9.04 -5.72
N THR A 63 -5.59 -9.04 -6.84
CA THR A 63 -5.41 -10.17 -7.76
C THR A 63 -5.04 -11.47 -7.03
N TYR A 64 -4.23 -11.37 -5.99
CA TYR A 64 -3.78 -12.53 -5.20
C TYR A 64 -4.67 -12.85 -4.00
N LEU A 65 -5.50 -11.90 -3.55
CA LEU A 65 -6.39 -12.07 -2.40
C LEU A 65 -7.80 -12.53 -2.79
N THR A 66 -8.26 -12.18 -3.99
CA THR A 66 -9.64 -12.45 -4.42
C THR A 66 -9.83 -13.87 -4.96
N ALA A 67 -10.96 -14.49 -4.62
CA ALA A 67 -11.43 -15.76 -5.18
C ALA A 67 -12.35 -15.59 -6.40
N ALA A 68 -12.66 -14.35 -6.80
CA ALA A 68 -13.66 -14.05 -7.84
C ALA A 68 -13.36 -14.70 -9.21
N ALA A 69 -12.09 -15.02 -9.50
CA ALA A 69 -11.65 -15.63 -10.75
C ALA A 69 -11.04 -17.03 -10.57
N ASN A 70 -11.36 -17.75 -9.49
CA ASN A 70 -10.69 -19.00 -9.10
C ASN A 70 -10.70 -20.08 -10.21
N ARG A 71 -11.78 -20.17 -10.99
CA ARG A 71 -11.90 -21.09 -12.13
C ARG A 71 -10.81 -20.91 -13.21
N HIS A 72 -10.18 -19.73 -13.27
CA HIS A 72 -9.14 -19.39 -14.25
C HIS A 72 -7.72 -19.58 -13.68
N PHE A 73 -7.57 -19.80 -12.37
CA PHE A 73 -6.26 -19.85 -11.72
C PHE A 73 -5.49 -21.13 -12.01
N ILE A 74 -6.18 -22.27 -12.17
CA ILE A 74 -5.56 -23.58 -12.46
C ILE A 74 -4.69 -23.52 -13.72
N ASN A 75 -5.10 -22.71 -14.70
CA ASN A 75 -4.42 -22.59 -16.00
C ASN A 75 -3.59 -21.30 -16.13
N ASN A 76 -3.34 -20.57 -15.04
CA ASN A 76 -2.54 -19.34 -15.06
C ASN A 76 -1.18 -19.56 -14.38
N PRO A 77 -0.11 -19.93 -15.14
CA PRO A 77 1.21 -20.19 -14.57
C PRO A 77 1.82 -18.97 -13.88
N ASP A 78 1.53 -17.75 -14.35
CA ASP A 78 2.08 -16.50 -13.80
C ASP A 78 1.58 -16.20 -12.38
N ARG A 79 0.54 -16.90 -11.91
CA ARG A 79 0.02 -16.74 -10.54
C ARG A 79 0.83 -17.50 -9.49
N TRP A 80 1.55 -18.55 -9.89
CA TRP A 80 2.20 -19.51 -8.98
C TRP A 80 3.71 -19.34 -8.89
N ASN A 81 4.28 -18.47 -9.72
CA ASN A 81 5.69 -18.09 -9.72
C ASN A 81 5.90 -16.83 -8.87
#